data_AF-A0A973PQL1-F1
#
_entry.id   AF-A0A973PQL1-F1
#
_cell.length_a   1.000
_cell.length_b   1.000
_cell.length_c   1.000
_cell.angle_alpha   90.00
_cell.angle_beta   90.00
_cell.angle_gamma   90.00
#
_symmetry.space_group_name_H-M   'P 1'
#
loop_
_entity.id
_entity.type
_entity.pdbx_description
1 polymer ?
#
loop_
_entity_poly.entity_id
_entity_poly.type
_entity_poly.pdbx_seq_one_letter_code
_entity_poly.pdbx_strand_id
1 'polypeptide(L)'
;LPVMIIGGVGIGFTFTVNNDNVLATAPKERAGAAAAVSETAFELGGALGIAILGTVLNSVYRANLRVPAGIPAGAAEESIAGATGTAAALSPEAADQLMRAARTAFVSGVHVTALVTAGVLAVVAVLALTGLRGVPKVIREESPVRP
;
A
#
# COMPACT_ATOMS: atom_id res chain seq x y z
N LEU A 1 5.14 -6.10 -17.91
CA LEU A 1 6.52 -6.53 -17.54
C LEU A 1 7.43 -5.34 -17.16
N PRO A 2 7.62 -4.29 -17.98
CA PRO A 2 8.58 -3.22 -17.67
C PRO A 2 8.26 -2.46 -16.38
N VAL A 3 6.98 -2.15 -16.17
CA VAL A 3 6.51 -1.44 -14.97
C VAL A 3 6.77 -2.24 -13.67
N MET A 4 6.70 -3.58 -13.74
CA MET A 4 6.93 -4.44 -12.58
C MET A 4 8.41 -4.53 -12.23
N ILE A 5 9.29 -4.50 -13.24
CA ILE A 5 10.74 -4.46 -13.01
C ILE A 5 11.12 -3.14 -12.35
N ILE A 6 10.66 -2.00 -12.88
CA ILE A 6 10.94 -0.68 -12.32
C ILE A 6 10.41 -0.58 -10.89
N GLY A 7 9.16 -1.01 -10.66
CA GLY A 7 8.57 -1.03 -9.33
C GLY A 7 9.34 -1.92 -8.34
N GLY A 8 9.68 -3.15 -8.75
CA GLY A 8 10.44 -4.09 -7.92
C GLY A 8 11.83 -3.57 -7.53
N VAL A 9 12.57 -2.99 -8.49
CA VAL A 9 13.88 -2.38 -8.24
C VAL A 9 13.75 -1.19 -7.29
N GLY A 10 12.75 -0.32 -7.50
CA GLY A 10 12.49 0.83 -6.63
C GLY A 10 12.16 0.42 -5.18
N ILE A 11 11.33 -0.61 -5.00
CA ILE A 11 11.01 -1.18 -3.69
C ILE A 11 12.29 -1.72 -3.03
N GLY A 12 13.09 -2.50 -3.75
CA GLY A 12 14.34 -3.05 -3.23
C GLY A 12 15.29 -1.97 -2.71
N PHE A 13 15.55 -0.94 -3.51
CA PHE A 13 16.39 0.18 -3.06
C PHE A 13 15.81 0.92 -1.87
N THR A 14 14.50 1.15 -1.84
CA THR A 14 13.83 1.87 -0.74
C THR A 14 14.01 1.11 0.57
N PHE A 15 13.75 -0.21 0.59
CA PHE A 15 13.89 -1.02 1.79
C PHE A 15 15.33 -1.05 2.32
N THR A 16 16.30 -1.33 1.44
CA THR A 16 17.72 -1.40 1.84
C THR A 16 18.24 -0.06 2.37
N VAL A 17 18.04 1.02 1.62
CA VAL A 17 18.54 2.35 2.01
C VAL A 17 17.83 2.87 3.26
N ASN A 18 16.53 2.60 3.42
CA ASN A 18 15.80 3.02 4.60
C ASN A 18 16.29 2.31 5.87
N ASN A 19 16.53 1.00 5.79
CA ASN A 19 17.04 0.24 6.93
C ASN A 19 18.43 0.71 7.38
N ASP A 20 19.33 0.95 6.42
CA ASP A 20 20.66 1.48 6.71
C ASP A 20 20.59 2.88 7.34
N ASN A 21 19.72 3.77 6.82
CA ASN A 21 19.56 5.13 7.35
C ASN A 21 19.02 5.15 8.78
N VAL A 22 18.03 4.32 9.10
CA VAL A 22 17.47 4.25 10.46
C VAL A 22 18.54 3.88 11.48
N LEU A 23 19.37 2.89 11.16
CA LEU A 23 20.40 2.40 12.07
C LEU A 23 21.58 3.37 12.16
N ALA A 24 21.95 4.04 11.06
CA ALA A 24 23.05 4.99 11.02
C ALA A 24 22.74 6.33 11.71
N THR A 25 21.47 6.64 11.98
CA THR A 25 21.03 7.94 12.52
C THR A 25 20.75 7.95 14.02
N ALA A 26 21.04 6.85 14.73
CA ALA A 26 20.97 6.78 16.19
C ALA A 26 22.35 6.56 16.84
N PRO A 27 22.69 7.27 17.94
CA PRO A 27 23.81 6.88 18.81
C PRO A 27 23.65 5.43 19.30
N LYS A 28 24.76 4.72 19.51
CA LYS A 28 24.75 3.29 19.88
C LYS A 28 23.88 2.99 21.09
N GLU A 29 23.88 3.89 22.07
CA GLU A 29 23.13 3.78 23.32
C GLU A 29 21.61 3.90 23.11
N ARG A 30 21.18 4.47 21.97
CA ARG A 30 19.77 4.68 21.60
C ARG A 30 19.33 3.89 20.38
N ALA A 31 20.20 3.04 19.82
CA ALA A 31 19.89 2.24 18.64
C ALA A 31 18.65 1.35 18.83
N GLY A 32 18.48 0.78 20.03
CA GLY A 32 17.28 -0.02 20.36
C GLY A 32 15.98 0.80 20.35
N ALA A 33 16.01 2.04 20.84
CA ALA A 33 14.85 2.93 20.81
C ALA A 33 14.51 3.38 19.37
N ALA A 34 15.53 3.70 18.56
CA ALA A 34 15.35 4.05 17.16
C ALA A 34 14.79 2.88 16.33
N ALA A 35 15.27 1.66 16.58
CA ALA A 35 14.74 0.45 15.97
C ALA A 35 13.27 0.22 16.36
N ALA A 36 12.91 0.34 17.65
CA ALA A 36 11.54 0.16 18.11
C ALA A 36 10.55 1.16 17.49
N VAL A 37 10.95 2.44 17.37
CA VAL A 37 10.14 3.47 16.70
C VAL A 37 9.96 3.15 15.22
N SER A 38 11.01 2.68 14.55
CA SER A 38 10.97 2.36 13.12
C SER A 38 10.11 1.14 12.82
N GLU A 39 10.18 0.11 13.67
CA GLU A 39 9.29 -1.06 13.56
C GLU A 39 7.84 -0.66 13.75
N THR A 40 7.54 0.15 14.79
CA THR A 40 6.18 0.65 15.03
C THR A 40 5.68 1.48 13.85
N ALA A 41 6.53 2.34 13.28
CA ALA A 41 6.18 3.14 12.11
C ALA A 41 5.92 2.26 10.88
N PHE A 42 6.68 1.18 10.70
CA PHE A 42 6.50 0.22 9.61
C PHE A 42 5.17 -0.53 9.75
N GLU A 43 4.88 -1.11 10.92
CA GLU A 43 3.63 -1.82 11.18
C GLU A 43 2.41 -0.90 11.04
N LEU A 44 2.49 0.30 11.64
CA LEU A 44 1.41 1.29 11.57
C LEU A 44 1.20 1.76 10.12
N GLY A 45 2.28 2.06 9.40
CA GLY A 45 2.23 2.46 7.99
C GLY A 45 1.64 1.36 7.12
N GLY A 46 2.00 0.10 7.36
CA GLY A 46 1.44 -1.07 6.69
C GLY A 46 -0.06 -1.21 6.94
N ALA A 47 -0.49 -1.14 8.20
CA ALA A 47 -1.90 -1.23 8.58
C ALA A 47 -2.75 -0.10 7.97
N LEU A 48 -2.26 1.14 8.04
CA LEU A 48 -2.92 2.30 7.43
C LEU A 48 -2.98 2.19 5.91
N GLY A 49 -1.90 1.72 5.28
CA GLY A 49 -1.85 1.48 3.83
C GLY A 49 -2.91 0.47 3.39
N ILE A 50 -3.01 -0.67 4.09
CA ILE A 50 -4.03 -1.69 3.83
C ILE A 50 -5.43 -1.10 3.99
N ALA A 51 -5.69 -0.39 5.07
CA ALA A 51 -7.01 0.19 5.35
C ALA A 51 -7.42 1.24 4.31
N ILE A 52 -6.54 2.20 4.00
CA ILE A 52 -6.84 3.29 3.08
C ILE A 52 -6.96 2.78 1.64
N LEU A 53 -5.97 2.01 1.16
CA LEU A 53 -5.97 1.53 -0.22
C LEU A 53 -7.07 0.48 -0.46
N GLY A 54 -7.35 -0.36 0.54
CA GLY A 54 -8.50 -1.26 0.53
C GLY A 54 -9.83 -0.52 0.47
N THR A 55 -9.96 0.58 1.23
CA THR A 55 -11.14 1.45 1.19
C THR A 55 -11.33 2.11 -0.17
N VAL A 56 -10.26 2.64 -0.78
CA VAL A 56 -10.29 3.21 -2.13
C VAL A 56 -10.72 2.15 -3.15
N LEU A 57 -10.09 0.98 -3.12
CA LEU A 57 -10.40 -0.13 -4.01
C LEU A 57 -11.88 -0.51 -3.92
N ASN A 58 -12.38 -0.69 -2.69
CA ASN A 58 -13.75 -1.11 -2.48
C ASN A 58 -14.77 -0.03 -2.86
N SER A 59 -14.47 1.23 -2.56
CA SER A 59 -15.34 2.36 -2.91
C SER A 59 -15.48 2.49 -4.43
N VAL A 60 -14.37 2.36 -5.16
CA VAL A 60 -14.37 2.44 -6.63
C VAL A 60 -15.02 1.21 -7.26
N TYR A 61 -14.80 0.02 -6.68
CA TYR A 61 -15.51 -1.20 -7.08
C TYR A 61 -17.02 -1.00 -6.99
N ARG A 62 -17.51 -0.58 -5.81
CA ARG A 62 -18.94 -0.37 -5.55
C ARG A 62 -19.54 0.70 -6.46
N ALA A 63 -18.80 1.78 -6.71
CA ALA A 63 -19.26 2.87 -7.59
C ALA A 63 -19.37 2.45 -9.07
N ASN A 64 -18.54 1.50 -9.52
CA ASN A 64 -18.48 1.07 -10.91
C ASN A 64 -19.26 -0.22 -11.20
N LEU A 65 -19.60 -1.02 -10.17
CA LEU A 65 -20.38 -2.23 -10.38
C LEU A 65 -21.79 -1.88 -10.86
N ARG A 66 -22.17 -2.48 -11.98
CA ARG A 66 -23.54 -2.46 -12.49
C ARG A 66 -24.08 -3.88 -12.42
N VAL A 67 -24.85 -4.15 -11.38
CA VAL A 67 -25.46 -5.47 -11.16
C VAL A 67 -26.52 -5.72 -12.24
N PRO A 68 -26.47 -6.84 -12.99
CA PRO A 68 -27.49 -7.18 -13.97
C PRO A 68 -28.89 -7.28 -13.35
N ALA A 69 -29.93 -6.96 -14.14
CA ALA A 69 -31.31 -7.01 -13.69
C ALA A 69 -31.69 -8.43 -13.20
N GLY A 70 -32.44 -8.48 -12.10
CA GLY A 70 -32.87 -9.75 -11.49
C GLY A 70 -31.84 -10.39 -10.56
N ILE A 71 -30.67 -9.78 -10.36
CA ILE A 71 -29.65 -10.25 -9.41
C ILE A 71 -29.69 -9.39 -8.14
N PRO A 72 -29.71 -9.99 -6.93
CA PRO A 72 -29.63 -9.24 -5.68
C PRO A 72 -28.31 -8.48 -5.56
N ALA A 73 -28.39 -7.18 -5.31
CA ALA A 73 -27.22 -6.29 -5.23
C ALA A 73 -26.30 -6.56 -4.03
N GLY A 74 -26.84 -7.06 -2.90
CA GLY A 74 -26.20 -7.17 -1.57
C GLY A 74 -24.69 -7.44 -1.53
N ALA A 75 -24.28 -8.69 -1.27
CA ALA A 75 -22.86 -9.03 -1.15
C ALA A 75 -22.07 -8.77 -2.44
N ALA A 76 -22.73 -8.80 -3.60
CA ALA A 76 -22.12 -8.54 -4.89
C ALA A 76 -21.55 -7.12 -5.01
N GLU A 77 -22.24 -6.11 -4.48
CA GLU A 77 -21.78 -4.72 -4.44
C GLU A 77 -20.67 -4.48 -3.41
N GLU A 78 -20.61 -5.29 -2.37
CA GLU A 78 -19.66 -5.10 -1.27
C GLU A 78 -18.25 -5.56 -1.61
N SER A 79 -18.10 -6.54 -2.50
CA SER A 79 -16.78 -7.00 -2.98
C SER A 79 -16.89 -7.98 -4.15
N ILE A 80 -15.77 -8.16 -4.87
CA ILE A 80 -15.65 -9.23 -5.88
C ILE A 80 -15.78 -10.63 -5.27
N ALA A 81 -15.37 -10.82 -4.00
CA ALA A 81 -15.55 -12.06 -3.28
C ALA A 81 -17.05 -12.34 -3.02
N GLY A 82 -17.79 -11.31 -2.60
CA GLY A 82 -19.23 -11.38 -2.44
C GLY A 82 -19.95 -11.63 -3.77
N ALA A 83 -19.50 -11.01 -4.87
CA ALA A 83 -20.03 -11.29 -6.21
C ALA A 83 -19.78 -12.75 -6.65
N THR A 84 -18.61 -13.31 -6.30
CA THR A 84 -18.30 -14.73 -6.54
C THR A 84 -19.23 -15.63 -5.74
N GLY A 85 -19.51 -15.30 -4.48
CA GLY A 85 -20.47 -16.01 -3.64
C GLY A 85 -21.90 -15.93 -4.18
N THR A 86 -22.35 -14.75 -4.63
CA THR A 86 -23.66 -14.58 -5.27
C THR A 86 -23.76 -15.37 -6.57
N ALA A 87 -22.72 -15.35 -7.40
CA ALA A 87 -22.69 -16.05 -8.69
C ALA A 87 -22.86 -17.57 -8.54
N ALA A 88 -22.39 -18.16 -7.43
CA ALA A 88 -22.50 -19.60 -7.18
C ALA A 88 -23.95 -20.10 -7.05
N ALA A 89 -24.92 -19.21 -6.76
CA ALA A 89 -26.33 -19.54 -6.62
C ALA A 89 -27.18 -19.18 -7.86
N LEU A 90 -26.56 -18.67 -8.93
CA LEU A 90 -27.24 -18.22 -10.14
C LEU A 90 -27.20 -19.27 -11.26
N SER A 91 -28.03 -19.09 -12.28
CA SER A 91 -27.86 -19.83 -13.54
C SER A 91 -26.49 -19.49 -14.17
N PRO A 92 -25.91 -20.39 -15.00
CA PRO A 92 -24.62 -20.16 -15.64
C PRO A 92 -24.55 -18.81 -16.37
N GLU A 93 -25.61 -18.44 -17.10
CA GLU A 93 -25.66 -17.19 -17.87
C GLU A 93 -25.70 -15.94 -16.99
N ALA A 94 -26.40 -16.00 -15.85
CA ALA A 94 -26.50 -14.88 -14.91
C ALA A 94 -25.21 -14.74 -14.07
N ALA A 95 -24.62 -15.86 -13.65
CA ALA A 95 -23.32 -15.90 -12.99
C ALA A 95 -22.23 -15.27 -13.86
N ASP A 96 -22.20 -15.63 -15.14
CA ASP A 96 -21.26 -15.08 -16.12
C ASP A 96 -21.40 -13.58 -16.32
N GLN A 97 -22.64 -13.09 -16.42
CA GLN A 97 -22.93 -11.66 -16.55
C GLN A 97 -22.45 -10.88 -15.31
N LEU A 98 -22.77 -11.39 -14.11
CA LEU A 98 -22.34 -10.77 -12.86
C LEU A 98 -20.81 -10.76 -12.74
N MET A 99 -20.15 -11.88 -13.02
CA MET A 99 -18.70 -12.00 -12.86
C MET A 99 -17.92 -11.17 -13.89
N ARG A 100 -18.45 -10.97 -15.10
CA ARG A 100 -17.87 -10.01 -16.06
C ARG A 100 -17.97 -8.59 -15.52
N ALA A 101 -19.14 -8.16 -15.07
CA ALA A 101 -19.33 -6.82 -14.50
C ALA A 101 -18.44 -6.58 -13.27
N ALA A 102 -18.37 -7.57 -12.36
CA ALA A 102 -17.55 -7.50 -11.16
C ALA A 102 -16.04 -7.42 -11.47
N ARG A 103 -15.54 -8.23 -12.42
CA ARG A 103 -14.13 -8.14 -12.84
C ARG A 103 -13.80 -6.78 -13.44
N THR A 104 -14.65 -6.24 -14.31
CA THR A 104 -14.43 -4.92 -14.91
C THR A 104 -14.41 -3.82 -13.83
N ALA A 105 -15.37 -3.84 -12.90
CA ALA A 105 -15.43 -2.90 -11.79
C ALA A 105 -14.20 -3.02 -10.86
N PHE A 106 -13.75 -4.24 -10.57
CA PHE A 106 -12.58 -4.50 -9.74
C PHE A 106 -11.29 -4.01 -10.38
N VAL A 107 -11.08 -4.30 -11.67
CA VAL A 107 -9.91 -3.81 -12.42
C VAL A 107 -9.89 -2.28 -12.47
N SER A 108 -11.05 -1.64 -12.66
CA SER A 108 -11.17 -0.18 -12.55
C SER A 108 -10.73 0.32 -11.17
N GLY A 109 -11.20 -0.34 -10.10
CA GLY A 109 -10.75 -0.08 -8.73
C GLY A 109 -9.25 -0.23 -8.55
N VAL A 110 -8.64 -1.31 -9.05
CA VAL A 110 -7.20 -1.55 -8.99
C VAL A 110 -6.41 -0.43 -9.68
N HIS A 111 -6.87 0.05 -10.84
CA HIS A 111 -6.21 1.16 -11.52
C HIS A 111 -6.27 2.46 -10.72
N VAL A 112 -7.43 2.81 -10.15
CA VAL A 112 -7.56 4.00 -9.32
C VAL A 112 -6.70 3.89 -8.06
N THR A 113 -6.73 2.75 -7.37
CA THR A 113 -5.88 2.50 -6.20
C THR A 113 -4.39 2.60 -6.57
N ALA A 114 -3.97 2.09 -7.72
CA ALA A 114 -2.59 2.20 -8.19
C ALA A 114 -2.17 3.67 -8.42
N LEU A 115 -3.04 4.50 -8.99
CA LEU A 115 -2.79 5.93 -9.16
C LEU A 115 -2.71 6.67 -7.83
N VAL A 116 -3.58 6.34 -6.87
CA VAL A 116 -3.52 6.89 -5.51
C VAL A 116 -2.20 6.52 -4.84
N THR A 117 -1.80 5.25 -4.90
CA THR A 117 -0.50 4.79 -4.39
C THR A 117 0.66 5.53 -5.04
N ALA A 118 0.65 5.70 -6.37
CA ALA A 118 1.68 6.45 -7.08
C ALA A 118 1.76 7.92 -6.60
N GLY A 119 0.61 8.57 -6.37
CA GLY A 119 0.55 9.92 -5.81
C GLY A 119 1.13 10.01 -4.39
N VAL A 120 0.77 9.06 -3.51
CA VAL A 120 1.30 8.99 -2.15
C VAL A 120 2.83 8.79 -2.17
N LEU A 121 3.33 7.87 -3.00
CA LEU A 121 4.77 7.63 -3.15
C LEU A 121 5.49 8.86 -3.70
N ALA A 122 4.89 9.60 -4.63
CA ALA A 122 5.46 10.85 -5.13
C ALA A 122 5.57 11.92 -4.03
N VAL A 123 4.56 12.06 -3.18
CA VAL A 123 4.60 12.97 -2.02
C VAL A 123 5.70 12.55 -1.04
N VAL A 124 5.78 11.26 -0.71
CA VAL A 124 6.84 10.72 0.17
C VAL A 124 8.23 10.98 -0.43
N ALA A 125 8.40 10.78 -1.73
CA ALA A 125 9.66 11.05 -2.42
C ALA A 125 10.05 12.53 -2.33
N VAL A 126 9.10 13.46 -2.53
CA VAL A 126 9.35 14.90 -2.36
C VAL A 126 9.76 15.21 -0.92
N LEU A 127 9.02 14.71 0.08
CA LEU A 127 9.33 14.93 1.49
C LEU A 127 10.71 14.41 1.86
N ALA A 128 11.08 13.21 1.40
CA ALA A 128 12.40 12.64 1.62
C ALA A 128 13.49 13.50 0.95
N LEU A 129 13.28 13.90 -0.31
CA LEU A 129 14.22 14.74 -1.04
C LEU A 129 14.41 16.11 -0.41
N THR A 130 13.40 16.71 0.22
CA THR A 130 13.54 18.02 0.87
C THR A 130 14.01 17.92 2.32
N GLY A 131 13.52 16.92 3.07
CA GLY A 131 13.75 16.76 4.50
C GLY A 131 15.09 16.13 4.86
N LEU A 132 15.60 15.21 4.03
CA LEU A 132 16.85 14.48 4.33
C LEU A 132 18.13 15.19 3.84
N ARG A 133 18.01 16.31 3.10
CA ARG A 133 19.16 17.05 2.53
C ARG A 133 20.16 17.55 3.57
N GLY A 134 19.74 17.76 4.82
CA GLY A 134 20.57 18.31 5.89
C GLY A 134 21.03 17.30 6.95
N VAL A 135 20.71 16.01 6.81
CA VAL A 135 21.03 15.01 7.84
C VAL A 135 22.52 14.64 7.78
N PRO A 136 23.29 14.77 8.88
CA PRO A 136 24.71 14.41 8.91
C PRO A 136 24.92 12.93 8.56
N LYS A 137 25.87 12.63 7.67
CA LYS A 137 26.14 11.27 7.17
C LYS A 137 26.88 10.37 8.17
N VAL A 138 27.39 10.92 9.28
CA VAL A 138 28.16 10.21 10.30
C VAL A 138 27.80 10.78 11.66
N ILE A 139 27.34 9.94 12.58
CA ILE A 139 27.20 10.32 13.99
C ILE A 139 28.59 10.31 14.61
N ARG A 140 29.05 11.48 15.03
CA ARG A 140 30.32 11.63 15.74
C ARG A 140 30.16 10.97 17.12
N GLU A 141 30.87 9.88 17.37
CA GLU A 141 30.94 9.29 18.71
C GLU A 141 31.55 10.31 19.67
N GLU A 142 30.82 10.68 20.73
CA GLU A 142 31.41 11.44 21.82
C GLU A 142 32.51 10.57 22.45
N SER A 143 33.73 11.11 22.46
CA SER A 143 34.88 10.41 23.04
C SER A 143 34.63 10.15 24.53
N PRO A 144 34.99 8.96 25.06
CA PRO A 144 34.85 8.71 26.48
C PRO A 144 35.63 9.77 27.25
N VAL A 145 34.96 10.45 28.19
CA VAL A 145 35.61 11.36 29.13
C VAL A 145 36.68 10.56 29.86
N ARG A 146 37.96 10.87 29.60
CA ARG A 146 39.06 10.25 30.33
C ARG A 146 38.92 10.65 31.81
N PRO A 147 38.99 9.68 32.75
CA PRO A 147 39.02 9.98 34.17
C PRO A 147 40.28 10.79 34.54
#